data_AF-A0A3D1KCR5-F1
#
_entry.id   AF-A0A3D1KCR5-F1
#
_cell.length_a   1.000
_cell.length_b   1.000
_cell.length_c   1.000
_cell.angle_alpha   90.00
_cell.angle_beta   90.00
_cell.angle_gamma   90.00
#
_symmetry.space_group_name_H-M   'P 1'
#
loop_
_entity.id
_entity.type
_entity.pdbx_description
1 polymer ?
#
loop_
_entity_poly.entity_id
_entity_poly.type
_entity_poly.pdbx_seq_one_letter_code
_entity_poly.pdbx_strand_id
1 'polypeptide(L)'
;MLIRLGTSSFNIAVTAPMTECMDEYGPRFDTLGAVTGINLNGVDFCTRQGLIDEFNIHAPFSPPGFDEAKPGEVFLKIGVGELVRPDGNIYKFSHAYDIRKTAPAVIMQRENEIVMEQACRIGNGWGYEYRKIIRIVPDEAVVEIEYLLKNTGTHVIRAEQYNHNWFNFGGKAVDESYSLEHSFPLGDHAPAWFKMHDGMICLSEKITGAHYYPSNASVPAEGNRIRLSHSGTGRSVTASGDFAAARFSLYVDPAAVCPEIFVRATLEPGASEKWTRRYQFQ
;
A
#
# COMPACT_ATOMS: atom_id res chain seq x y z
N MET A 1 -0.79 8.31 16.61
CA MET A 1 -0.35 9.74 16.71
C MET A 1 -0.48 10.37 15.33
N LEU A 2 -0.85 11.65 15.26
CA LEU A 2 -0.89 12.42 14.01
C LEU A 2 0.37 13.29 13.91
N ILE A 3 1.20 13.04 12.91
CA ILE A 3 2.43 13.78 12.62
C ILE A 3 2.20 14.59 11.34
N ARG A 4 2.67 15.84 11.31
CA ARG A 4 2.64 16.67 10.10
C ARG A 4 4.06 17.01 9.66
N LEU A 5 4.34 16.88 8.38
CA LEU A 5 5.59 17.31 7.74
C LEU A 5 5.29 18.27 6.60
N GLY A 6 6.18 19.23 6.34
CA GLY A 6 6.13 20.09 5.17
C GLY A 6 5.92 21.57 5.48
N THR A 7 5.43 22.29 4.49
CA THR A 7 5.25 23.74 4.48
C THR A 7 3.76 24.10 4.34
N SER A 8 3.46 25.39 4.26
CA SER A 8 2.11 25.87 3.95
C SER A 8 1.64 25.53 2.55
N SER A 9 2.56 25.41 1.57
CA SER A 9 2.23 25.09 0.19
C SER A 9 2.15 23.59 -0.06
N PHE A 10 2.98 22.79 0.60
CA PHE A 10 2.93 21.33 0.51
C PHE A 10 3.17 20.68 1.87
N ASN A 11 2.19 19.94 2.37
CA ASN A 11 2.33 19.20 3.61
C ASN A 11 1.64 17.84 3.52
N ILE A 12 2.12 16.93 4.36
CA ILE A 12 1.49 15.64 4.59
C ILE A 12 1.11 15.47 6.05
N ALA A 13 0.09 14.66 6.27
CA ALA A 13 -0.27 14.09 7.55
C ALA A 13 0.09 12.59 7.55
N VAL A 14 0.72 12.13 8.62
CA VAL A 14 1.06 10.72 8.84
C VAL A 14 0.41 10.26 10.14
N THR A 15 -0.37 9.20 10.07
CA THR A 15 -0.88 8.52 11.26
C THR A 15 0.05 7.35 11.57
N ALA A 16 0.66 7.35 12.76
CA ALA A 16 1.58 6.28 13.21
C ALA A 16 1.48 6.07 14.74
N PRO A 17 1.32 4.83 15.25
CA PRO A 17 0.79 3.70 14.49
C PRO A 17 -0.62 4.05 13.95
N MET A 18 -1.01 3.44 12.84
CA MET A 18 -2.33 3.58 12.21
C MET A 18 -3.18 2.36 12.51
N THR A 19 -3.85 2.35 13.66
CA THR A 19 -4.70 1.23 14.08
C THR A 19 -6.18 1.46 13.77
N GLU A 20 -6.57 2.66 13.37
CA GLU A 20 -7.96 3.06 13.17
C GLU A 20 -8.66 2.27 12.04
N CYS A 21 -7.89 1.80 11.05
CA CYS A 21 -8.44 0.93 10.01
C CYS A 21 -8.85 -0.46 10.53
N MET A 22 -8.39 -0.88 11.71
CA MET A 22 -8.77 -2.17 12.28
C MET A 22 -10.24 -2.23 12.69
N ASP A 23 -10.85 -1.09 13.04
CA ASP A 23 -12.25 -1.03 13.46
C ASP A 23 -13.19 -1.46 12.33
N GLU A 24 -12.83 -1.17 11.08
CA GLU A 24 -13.63 -1.49 9.89
C GLU A 24 -13.12 -2.73 9.15
N TYR A 25 -11.80 -2.90 9.06
CA TYR A 25 -11.17 -3.90 8.19
C TYR A 25 -10.46 -5.03 8.96
N GLY A 26 -10.48 -5.01 10.30
CA GLY A 26 -9.72 -5.94 11.13
C GLY A 26 -8.21 -5.81 10.92
N PRO A 27 -7.40 -6.84 11.25
CA PRO A 27 -5.94 -6.83 11.11
C PRO A 27 -5.45 -7.00 9.66
N ARG A 28 -6.09 -6.28 8.73
CA ARG A 28 -5.79 -6.33 7.29
C ARG A 28 -4.54 -5.55 6.95
N PHE A 29 -4.54 -4.27 7.30
CA PHE A 29 -3.54 -3.29 6.88
C PHE A 29 -2.36 -3.19 7.84
N ASP A 30 -1.22 -2.75 7.31
CA ASP A 30 -0.04 -2.37 8.08
C ASP A 30 -0.39 -1.25 9.07
N THR A 31 -0.14 -1.49 10.35
CA THR A 31 -0.40 -0.53 11.43
C THR A 31 0.82 0.31 11.79
N LEU A 32 1.98 0.07 11.19
CA LEU A 32 3.20 0.81 11.51
C LEU A 32 3.03 2.32 11.25
N GLY A 33 2.32 2.67 10.18
CA GLY A 33 1.83 4.02 9.92
C GLY A 33 1.57 4.26 8.43
N ALA A 34 0.80 5.29 8.08
CA ALA A 34 0.52 5.65 6.70
C ALA A 34 0.46 7.17 6.51
N VAL A 35 0.69 7.63 5.28
CA VAL A 35 0.40 9.01 4.87
C VAL A 35 -1.10 9.12 4.71
N THR A 36 -1.79 9.76 5.66
CA THR A 36 -3.26 9.85 5.75
C THR A 36 -3.82 11.19 5.29
N GLY A 37 -2.95 12.12 4.91
CA GLY A 37 -3.32 13.37 4.25
C GLY A 37 -2.18 13.88 3.40
N ILE A 38 -2.51 14.40 2.22
CA ILE A 38 -1.57 15.04 1.29
C ILE A 38 -2.24 16.30 0.80
N ASN A 39 -1.66 17.46 1.10
CA ASN A 39 -2.20 18.75 0.72
C ASN A 39 -1.18 19.53 -0.12
N LEU A 40 -1.62 20.00 -1.29
CA LEU A 40 -0.86 20.88 -2.17
C LEU A 40 -1.70 22.13 -2.47
N ASN A 41 -1.20 23.29 -2.04
CA ASN A 41 -1.82 24.60 -2.20
C ASN A 41 -3.29 24.64 -1.74
N GLY A 42 -3.58 24.03 -0.59
CA GLY A 42 -4.92 24.02 0.01
C GLY A 42 -5.86 22.98 -0.58
N VAL A 43 -5.40 22.07 -1.44
CA VAL A 43 -6.22 20.98 -1.97
C VAL A 43 -5.67 19.62 -1.59
N ASP A 44 -6.56 18.76 -1.10
CA ASP A 44 -6.24 17.40 -0.70
C ASP A 44 -6.15 16.46 -1.90
N PHE A 45 -5.21 15.51 -1.84
CA PHE A 45 -4.93 14.53 -2.90
C PHE A 45 -5.34 13.10 -2.54
N CYS A 46 -5.80 12.86 -1.31
CA CYS A 46 -6.24 11.54 -0.87
C CYS A 46 -7.39 11.60 0.13
N THR A 47 -8.10 10.49 0.27
CA THR A 47 -9.05 10.28 1.36
C THR A 47 -8.32 9.85 2.64
N ARG A 48 -9.08 9.60 3.73
CA ARG A 48 -8.53 9.34 5.08
C ARG A 48 -7.58 8.15 5.15
N GLN A 49 -7.84 7.09 4.38
CA GLN A 49 -6.98 5.91 4.32
C GLN A 49 -5.62 6.24 3.69
N GLY A 50 -5.58 7.22 2.80
CA GLY A 50 -4.37 7.76 2.19
C GLY A 50 -3.53 6.69 1.50
N LEU A 51 -2.25 6.63 1.85
CA LEU A 51 -1.28 5.69 1.30
C LEU A 51 -1.04 4.53 2.28
N ILE A 52 -2.07 3.74 2.57
CA ILE A 52 -1.98 2.61 3.51
C ILE A 52 -1.36 1.37 2.86
N ASP A 53 -0.51 0.67 3.60
CA ASP A 53 0.19 -0.53 3.09
C ASP A 53 -0.52 -1.82 3.49
N GLU A 54 -0.32 -2.84 2.66
CA GLU A 54 -0.78 -4.19 2.96
C GLU A 54 0.22 -5.24 2.45
N PHE A 55 0.33 -6.35 3.18
CA PHE A 55 1.18 -7.49 2.83
C PHE A 55 0.34 -8.76 2.61
N ASN A 56 0.73 -9.59 1.65
CA ASN A 56 0.23 -10.96 1.47
C ASN A 56 -1.29 -11.07 1.42
N ILE A 57 -1.93 -10.37 0.47
CA ILE A 57 -3.39 -10.29 0.41
C ILE A 57 -4.08 -11.52 -0.16
N HIS A 58 -3.40 -12.25 -1.05
CA HIS A 58 -3.93 -13.47 -1.62
C HIS A 58 -2.81 -14.35 -2.17
N ALA A 59 -3.19 -15.49 -2.75
CA ALA A 59 -2.29 -16.38 -3.45
C ALA A 59 -1.41 -15.61 -4.48
N PRO A 60 -0.13 -15.97 -4.66
CA PRO A 60 0.47 -17.22 -4.21
C PRO A 60 1.03 -17.19 -2.78
N PHE A 61 0.99 -16.06 -2.07
CA PHE A 61 1.66 -15.93 -0.76
C PHE A 61 0.68 -15.59 0.37
N SER A 62 0.39 -16.58 1.22
CA SER A 62 -0.24 -16.35 2.53
C SER A 62 0.72 -15.61 3.49
N PRO A 63 0.22 -14.97 4.56
CA PRO A 63 1.08 -14.40 5.59
C PRO A 63 2.02 -15.45 6.21
N PRO A 64 3.24 -15.06 6.66
CA PRO A 64 4.23 -16.01 7.17
C PRO A 64 3.72 -16.90 8.30
N GLY A 65 3.76 -18.22 8.09
CA GLY A 65 3.29 -19.22 9.06
C GLY A 65 1.80 -19.55 9.00
N PHE A 66 1.01 -18.90 8.14
CA PHE A 66 -0.42 -19.17 8.05
C PHE A 66 -0.69 -20.60 7.55
N ASP A 67 -0.03 -21.01 6.47
CA ASP A 67 -0.30 -22.30 5.81
C ASP A 67 0.13 -23.48 6.71
N GLU A 68 1.19 -23.32 7.50
CA GLU A 68 1.71 -24.32 8.44
C GLU A 68 0.97 -24.38 9.78
N ALA A 69 0.35 -23.28 10.21
CA ALA A 69 -0.37 -23.22 11.49
C ALA A 69 -1.62 -24.10 11.47
N LYS A 70 -1.95 -24.76 12.58
CA LYS A 70 -3.24 -25.43 12.78
C LYS A 70 -4.29 -24.44 13.32
N PRO A 71 -5.59 -24.77 13.26
CA PRO A 71 -6.61 -24.00 13.97
C PRO A 71 -6.25 -23.79 15.45
N GLY A 72 -6.33 -22.55 15.93
CA GLY A 72 -5.94 -22.11 17.26
C GLY A 72 -4.44 -21.77 17.42
N GLU A 73 -3.58 -22.13 16.46
CA GLU A 73 -2.18 -21.70 16.44
C GLU A 73 -2.03 -20.32 15.79
N VAL A 74 -0.82 -19.75 15.90
CA VAL A 74 -0.54 -18.41 15.40
C VAL A 74 0.30 -18.37 14.14
N PHE A 75 0.11 -17.29 13.40
CA PHE A 75 0.91 -16.87 12.26
C PHE A 75 1.26 -15.38 12.37
N LEU A 76 2.21 -14.93 11.55
CA LEU A 76 2.58 -13.51 11.48
C LEU A 76 1.81 -12.80 10.37
N LYS A 77 1.36 -11.59 10.66
CA LYS A 77 0.98 -10.60 9.66
C LYS A 77 1.96 -9.42 9.78
N ILE A 78 2.81 -9.25 8.76
CA ILE A 78 3.78 -8.15 8.69
C ILE A 78 3.02 -6.81 8.76
N GLY A 79 3.50 -5.88 9.59
CA GLY A 79 2.81 -4.61 9.85
C GLY A 79 1.77 -4.68 10.98
N VAL A 80 1.37 -5.88 11.43
CA VAL A 80 0.32 -6.06 12.45
C VAL A 80 0.86 -6.78 13.70
N GLY A 81 1.37 -8.00 13.55
CA GLY A 81 1.81 -8.83 14.68
C GLY A 81 1.39 -10.29 14.55
N GLU A 82 1.00 -10.89 15.68
CA GLU A 82 0.66 -12.29 15.84
C GLU A 82 -0.86 -12.47 15.76
N LEU A 83 -1.32 -13.19 14.73
CA LEU A 83 -2.73 -13.48 14.51
C LEU A 83 -3.01 -14.98 14.73
N VAL A 84 -4.26 -15.32 15.05
CA VAL A 84 -4.69 -16.71 15.28
C VAL A 84 -5.34 -17.28 14.03
N ARG A 85 -4.93 -18.48 13.61
CA ARG A 85 -5.61 -19.20 12.53
C ARG A 85 -6.92 -19.78 13.07
N PRO A 86 -8.09 -19.42 12.53
CA PRO A 86 -9.37 -19.82 13.11
C PRO A 86 -9.76 -21.25 12.72
N ASP A 87 -9.42 -21.66 11.49
CA ASP A 87 -9.88 -22.91 10.89
C ASP A 87 -8.91 -23.40 9.79
N GLY A 88 -9.28 -24.50 9.14
CA GLY A 88 -8.50 -25.12 8.06
C GLY A 88 -8.68 -24.48 6.68
N ASN A 89 -9.40 -23.36 6.55
CA ASN A 89 -9.61 -22.71 5.27
C ASN A 89 -8.36 -21.96 4.79
N ILE A 90 -8.37 -21.55 3.52
CA ILE A 90 -7.35 -20.69 2.94
C ILE A 90 -7.39 -19.28 3.56
N TYR A 91 -6.26 -18.58 3.54
CA TYR A 91 -6.19 -17.20 4.01
C TYR A 91 -7.12 -16.29 3.20
N LYS A 92 -7.78 -15.35 3.89
CA LYS A 92 -8.61 -14.30 3.29
C LYS A 92 -8.26 -12.97 3.93
N PHE A 93 -7.72 -12.03 3.17
CA PHE A 93 -7.30 -10.72 3.69
C PHE A 93 -8.41 -9.93 4.40
N SER A 94 -9.68 -10.16 4.02
CA SER A 94 -10.85 -9.50 4.59
C SER A 94 -11.43 -10.21 5.82
N HIS A 95 -10.87 -11.35 6.22
CA HIS A 95 -11.30 -12.01 7.45
C HIS A 95 -10.74 -11.28 8.67
N ALA A 96 -11.59 -11.01 9.65
CA ALA A 96 -11.22 -10.35 10.91
C ALA A 96 -10.57 -11.38 11.87
N TYR A 97 -9.32 -11.75 11.59
CA TYR A 97 -8.56 -12.68 12.42
C TYR A 97 -8.38 -12.14 13.85
N ASP A 98 -8.43 -13.03 14.84
CA ASP A 98 -8.13 -12.64 16.21
C ASP A 98 -6.65 -12.23 16.35
N ILE A 99 -6.42 -11.07 16.96
CA ILE A 99 -5.08 -10.56 17.25
C ILE A 99 -4.65 -11.10 18.61
N ARG A 100 -3.68 -12.02 18.62
CA ARG A 100 -3.09 -12.48 19.88
C ARG A 100 -2.20 -11.39 20.49
N LYS A 101 -1.42 -10.73 19.65
CA LYS A 101 -0.47 -9.69 20.06
C LYS A 101 -0.11 -8.78 18.89
N THR A 102 -0.20 -7.47 19.07
CA THR A 102 0.34 -6.52 18.10
C THR A 102 1.85 -6.40 18.20
N ALA A 103 2.51 -6.20 17.07
CA ALA A 103 3.95 -5.95 17.06
C ALA A 103 4.21 -4.47 17.41
N PRO A 104 5.06 -4.17 18.42
CA PRO A 104 5.27 -2.82 18.88
C PRO A 104 5.94 -1.94 17.81
N ALA A 105 5.53 -0.68 17.75
CA ALA A 105 6.07 0.31 16.83
C ALA A 105 7.00 1.29 17.56
N VAL A 106 8.16 1.57 16.97
CA VAL A 106 9.06 2.68 17.35
C VAL A 106 8.95 3.74 16.28
N ILE A 107 8.69 5.00 16.67
CA ILE A 107 8.45 6.10 15.73
C ILE A 107 9.38 7.24 16.09
N MET A 108 10.16 7.70 15.11
CA MET A 108 11.10 8.80 15.25
C MET A 108 10.82 9.85 14.18
N GLN A 109 10.57 11.09 14.60
CA GLN A 109 10.37 12.21 13.71
C GLN A 109 11.66 13.03 13.57
N ARG A 110 11.95 13.43 12.34
CA ARG A 110 12.93 14.48 11.97
C ARG A 110 12.20 15.56 11.15
N GLU A 111 12.91 16.59 10.73
CA GLU A 111 12.32 17.75 10.04
C GLU A 111 11.46 17.39 8.82
N ASN A 112 11.99 16.57 7.91
CA ASN A 112 11.31 16.13 6.68
C ASN A 112 11.28 14.60 6.53
N GLU A 113 11.40 13.88 7.64
CA GLU A 113 11.47 12.42 7.66
C GLU A 113 10.76 11.86 8.88
N ILE A 114 10.03 10.75 8.71
CA ILE A 114 9.53 9.92 9.79
C ILE A 114 10.07 8.51 9.59
N VAL A 115 10.80 7.99 10.59
CA VAL A 115 11.30 6.62 10.63
C VAL A 115 10.40 5.81 11.56
N MET A 116 9.89 4.69 11.07
CA MET A 116 9.07 3.77 11.83
C MET A 116 9.66 2.37 11.75
N GLU A 117 9.73 1.69 12.90
CA GLU A 117 10.31 0.36 13.02
C GLU A 117 9.39 -0.56 13.81
N GLN A 118 9.32 -1.82 13.36
CA GLN A 118 8.57 -2.88 13.99
C GLN A 118 9.36 -4.18 13.90
N ALA A 119 9.29 -4.99 14.95
CA ALA A 119 9.85 -6.34 14.95
C ALA A 119 8.88 -7.31 15.60
N CYS A 120 8.78 -8.52 15.05
CA CYS A 120 7.93 -9.58 15.58
C CYS A 120 8.57 -10.94 15.38
N ARG A 121 8.45 -11.83 16.37
CA ARG A 121 8.86 -13.23 16.30
C ARG A 121 7.88 -14.09 17.06
N ILE A 122 7.48 -15.22 16.49
CA ILE A 122 6.63 -16.22 17.12
C ILE A 122 7.40 -17.53 17.37
N GLY A 123 6.89 -18.32 18.33
CA GLY A 123 7.60 -19.49 18.86
C GLY A 123 7.84 -20.64 17.87
N ASN A 124 7.18 -20.64 16.71
CA ASN A 124 7.34 -21.65 15.65
C ASN A 124 8.43 -21.27 14.61
N GLY A 125 9.27 -20.28 14.90
CA GLY A 125 10.46 -19.96 14.11
C GLY A 125 10.28 -18.85 13.07
N TRP A 126 9.07 -18.32 12.89
CA TRP A 126 8.85 -17.15 12.03
C TRP A 126 9.21 -15.85 12.76
N GLY A 127 9.82 -14.90 12.03
CA GLY A 127 10.12 -13.58 12.57
C GLY A 127 10.62 -12.60 11.53
N TYR A 128 10.36 -11.31 11.75
CA TYR A 128 10.80 -10.23 10.87
C TYR A 128 11.27 -9.00 11.67
N GLU A 129 12.11 -8.20 11.02
CA GLU A 129 12.36 -6.79 11.30
C GLU A 129 11.86 -5.99 10.09
N TYR A 130 11.06 -4.96 10.33
CA TYR A 130 10.45 -4.13 9.29
C TYR A 130 10.66 -2.66 9.62
N ARG A 131 11.21 -1.91 8.68
CA ARG A 131 11.40 -0.47 8.78
C ARG A 131 10.73 0.22 7.61
N LYS A 132 10.00 1.29 7.91
CA LYS A 132 9.36 2.19 6.94
C LYS A 132 9.83 3.61 7.20
N ILE A 133 10.34 4.27 6.17
CA ILE A 133 10.80 5.66 6.24
C ILE A 133 9.98 6.49 5.26
N ILE A 134 9.28 7.50 5.76
CA ILE A 134 8.57 8.49 4.93
C ILE A 134 9.42 9.74 4.87
N ARG A 135 9.76 10.22 3.67
CA ARG A 135 10.46 11.48 3.43
C ARG A 135 9.62 12.40 2.55
N ILE A 136 9.83 13.70 2.69
CA ILE A 136 9.27 14.68 1.77
C ILE A 136 10.34 15.60 1.20
N VAL A 137 10.12 16.05 -0.04
CA VAL A 137 10.85 17.16 -0.66
C VAL A 137 9.84 18.27 -0.92
N PRO A 138 9.69 19.25 0.00
CA PRO A 138 8.55 20.16 -0.04
C PRO A 138 8.49 21.05 -1.28
N ASP A 139 9.63 21.59 -1.72
CA ASP A 139 9.72 22.48 -2.89
C ASP A 139 9.38 21.78 -4.20
N GLU A 140 9.48 20.45 -4.20
CA GLU A 140 9.10 19.61 -5.34
C GLU A 140 7.74 18.96 -5.14
N ALA A 141 7.03 19.11 -4.02
CA ALA A 141 5.80 18.37 -3.72
C ALA A 141 5.93 16.84 -3.87
N VAL A 142 6.95 16.28 -3.21
CA VAL A 142 7.30 14.86 -3.28
C VAL A 142 7.10 14.17 -1.95
N VAL A 143 6.58 12.94 -2.00
CA VAL A 143 6.66 11.96 -0.90
C VAL A 143 7.46 10.75 -1.38
N GLU A 144 8.43 10.33 -0.59
CA GLU A 144 9.13 9.06 -0.76
C GLU A 144 8.83 8.15 0.42
N ILE A 145 8.61 6.87 0.14
CA ILE A 145 8.42 5.83 1.15
C ILE A 145 9.43 4.72 0.88
N GLU A 146 10.43 4.61 1.73
CA GLU A 146 11.44 3.54 1.72
C GLU A 146 11.02 2.45 2.70
N TYR A 147 11.17 1.21 2.29
CA TYR A 147 10.85 0.02 3.07
C TYR A 147 12.09 -0.87 3.17
N LEU A 148 12.30 -1.47 4.33
CA LEU A 148 13.28 -2.52 4.55
C LEU A 148 12.59 -3.66 5.30
N LEU A 149 12.60 -4.85 4.72
CA LEU A 149 12.10 -6.06 5.37
C LEU A 149 13.24 -7.07 5.51
N LYS A 150 13.47 -7.56 6.72
CA LYS A 150 14.47 -8.57 7.02
C LYS A 150 13.84 -9.78 7.69
N ASN A 151 14.21 -10.95 7.19
CA ASN A 151 13.83 -12.22 7.80
C ASN A 151 14.76 -12.51 8.99
N THR A 152 14.20 -12.52 10.19
CA THR A 152 14.93 -12.90 11.41
C THR A 152 14.62 -14.34 11.83
N GLY A 153 13.63 -14.97 11.21
CA GLY A 153 13.22 -16.34 11.49
C GLY A 153 14.16 -17.41 10.94
N THR A 154 13.67 -18.65 10.99
CA THR A 154 14.33 -19.85 10.47
C THR A 154 13.68 -20.39 9.19
N HIS A 155 12.55 -19.82 8.79
CA HIS A 155 11.79 -20.20 7.59
C HIS A 155 11.89 -19.10 6.52
N VAL A 156 11.75 -19.47 5.25
CA VAL A 156 11.76 -18.51 4.13
C VAL A 156 10.51 -17.65 4.17
N ILE A 157 10.66 -16.32 4.16
CA ILE A 157 9.54 -15.38 4.04
C ILE A 157 9.30 -15.05 2.57
N ARG A 158 8.07 -15.26 2.10
CA ARG A 158 7.59 -14.77 0.80
C ARG A 158 6.59 -13.66 1.03
N ALA A 159 6.96 -12.44 0.66
CA ALA A 159 6.14 -11.26 0.84
C ALA A 159 5.69 -10.71 -0.52
N GLU A 160 4.43 -10.30 -0.60
CA GLU A 160 3.94 -9.40 -1.64
C GLU A 160 3.39 -8.16 -0.94
N GLN A 161 3.86 -6.98 -1.34
CA GLN A 161 3.51 -5.71 -0.69
C GLN A 161 3.02 -4.70 -1.71
N TYR A 162 2.05 -3.90 -1.31
CA TYR A 162 1.61 -2.76 -2.10
C TYR A 162 1.07 -1.64 -1.21
N ASN A 163 0.92 -0.48 -1.83
CA ASN A 163 0.18 0.61 -1.25
C ASN A 163 -1.23 0.66 -1.86
N HIS A 164 -2.25 0.66 -1.02
CA HIS A 164 -3.64 0.84 -1.42
C HIS A 164 -3.88 2.35 -1.54
N ASN A 165 -3.45 2.96 -2.65
CA ASN A 165 -3.37 4.42 -2.76
C ASN A 165 -4.77 5.07 -2.89
N TRP A 166 -5.35 5.63 -1.83
CA TRP A 166 -6.69 6.24 -1.87
C TRP A 166 -6.69 7.67 -2.44
N PHE A 167 -6.35 7.83 -3.72
CA PHE A 167 -6.29 9.16 -4.34
C PHE A 167 -7.67 9.75 -4.64
N ASN A 168 -7.84 11.01 -4.26
CA ASN A 168 -8.97 11.85 -4.62
C ASN A 168 -8.53 13.32 -4.64
N PHE A 169 -8.76 14.02 -5.75
CA PHE A 169 -8.27 15.39 -5.91
C PHE A 169 -9.32 16.42 -5.50
N GLY A 170 -9.36 16.76 -4.21
CA GLY A 170 -10.22 17.81 -3.65
C GLY A 170 -11.68 17.41 -3.43
N GLY A 171 -11.93 16.14 -3.09
CA GLY A 171 -13.27 15.62 -2.81
C GLY A 171 -14.17 15.53 -4.05
N LYS A 172 -13.58 15.44 -5.25
CA LYS A 172 -14.33 15.31 -6.51
C LYS A 172 -14.93 13.92 -6.64
N ALA A 173 -16.02 13.83 -7.41
CA ALA A 173 -16.58 12.54 -7.78
C ALA A 173 -15.56 11.74 -8.59
N VAL A 174 -15.50 10.43 -8.37
CA VAL A 174 -14.72 9.53 -9.20
C VAL A 174 -15.50 9.27 -10.49
N ASP A 175 -15.12 9.94 -11.57
CA ASP A 175 -15.86 9.97 -12.84
C ASP A 175 -14.92 10.06 -14.06
N GLU A 176 -15.49 10.30 -15.24
CA GLU A 176 -14.81 10.40 -16.54
C GLU A 176 -13.70 11.46 -16.59
N SER A 177 -13.61 12.33 -15.59
CA SER A 177 -12.52 13.29 -15.46
C SER A 177 -11.19 12.64 -15.09
N TYR A 178 -11.19 11.43 -14.54
CA TYR A 178 -9.97 10.70 -14.16
C TYR A 178 -9.39 9.87 -15.31
N SER A 179 -8.08 9.98 -15.49
CA SER A 179 -7.29 9.11 -16.37
C SER A 179 -6.02 8.62 -15.66
N LEU A 180 -5.60 7.41 -15.98
CA LEU A 180 -4.40 6.77 -15.46
C LEU A 180 -3.47 6.40 -16.62
N GLU A 181 -2.38 7.13 -16.77
CA GLU A 181 -1.26 6.73 -17.63
C GLU A 181 -0.44 5.64 -16.93
N HIS A 182 0.01 4.63 -17.67
CA HIS A 182 0.74 3.50 -17.12
C HIS A 182 1.67 2.83 -18.14
N SER A 183 2.66 2.09 -17.64
CA SER A 183 3.53 1.23 -18.47
C SER A 183 3.23 -0.27 -18.33
N PHE A 184 2.16 -0.62 -17.62
CA PHE A 184 1.74 -2.00 -17.39
C PHE A 184 1.06 -2.61 -18.62
N PRO A 185 1.46 -3.81 -19.06
CA PRO A 185 0.67 -4.58 -20.01
C PRO A 185 -0.69 -4.90 -19.39
N LEU A 186 -1.77 -4.48 -20.05
CA LEU A 186 -3.13 -4.83 -19.66
C LEU A 186 -3.68 -5.90 -20.60
N GLY A 187 -4.68 -6.65 -20.14
CA GLY A 187 -5.38 -7.59 -21.01
C GLY A 187 -6.30 -6.87 -21.99
N ASP A 188 -6.73 -7.56 -23.04
CA ASP A 188 -7.60 -6.97 -24.08
C ASP A 188 -9.04 -6.69 -23.60
N HIS A 189 -9.43 -7.22 -22.44
CA HIS A 189 -10.78 -7.06 -21.92
C HIS A 189 -10.90 -5.80 -21.07
N ALA A 190 -11.53 -4.76 -21.64
CA ALA A 190 -11.96 -3.58 -20.89
C ALA A 190 -13.36 -3.80 -20.29
N PRO A 191 -13.53 -3.61 -18.97
CA PRO A 191 -14.85 -3.57 -18.36
C PRO A 191 -15.59 -2.28 -18.76
N ALA A 192 -16.90 -2.23 -18.58
CA ALA A 192 -17.72 -1.09 -19.02
C ALA A 192 -17.35 0.26 -18.37
N TRP A 193 -16.81 0.22 -17.14
CA TRP A 193 -16.53 1.42 -16.34
C TRP A 193 -15.26 2.17 -16.75
N PHE A 194 -14.45 1.64 -17.67
CA PHE A 194 -13.33 2.38 -18.28
C PHE A 194 -13.04 1.98 -19.72
N LYS A 195 -12.34 2.87 -20.42
CA LYS A 195 -11.74 2.62 -21.74
C LYS A 195 -10.25 2.43 -21.60
N MET A 196 -9.70 1.48 -22.35
CA MET A 196 -8.26 1.35 -22.53
C MET A 196 -7.86 1.89 -23.89
N HIS A 197 -6.71 2.53 -23.89
CA HIS A 197 -5.89 2.72 -25.08
C HIS A 197 -4.44 2.49 -24.69
N ASP A 198 -3.54 2.50 -25.67
CA ASP A 198 -2.13 2.23 -25.41
C ASP A 198 -1.59 3.15 -24.31
N GLY A 199 -1.09 2.54 -23.23
CA GLY A 199 -0.53 3.20 -22.05
C GLY A 199 -1.48 4.05 -21.20
N MET A 200 -2.81 4.00 -21.37
CA MET A 200 -3.71 4.76 -20.50
C MET A 200 -5.13 4.18 -20.37
N ILE A 201 -5.65 4.34 -19.15
CA ILE A 201 -7.02 4.01 -18.74
C ILE A 201 -7.79 5.31 -18.52
N CYS A 202 -9.00 5.42 -19.07
CA CYS A 202 -9.90 6.54 -18.80
C CYS A 202 -11.21 6.02 -18.23
N LEU A 203 -11.63 6.53 -17.07
CA LEU A 203 -12.96 6.19 -16.55
C LEU A 203 -14.04 6.60 -17.57
N SER A 204 -15.07 5.78 -17.70
CA SER A 204 -16.10 5.96 -18.73
C SER A 204 -17.47 6.35 -18.19
N GLU A 205 -17.60 6.35 -16.87
CA GLU A 205 -18.78 6.78 -16.14
C GLU A 205 -18.39 7.21 -14.72
N LYS A 206 -19.33 7.86 -14.04
CA LYS A 206 -19.26 8.08 -12.60
C LYS A 206 -19.33 6.74 -11.85
N ILE A 207 -18.32 6.50 -11.02
CA ILE A 207 -18.24 5.33 -10.15
C ILE A 207 -19.25 5.47 -9.01
N THR A 208 -20.16 4.49 -8.92
CA THR A 208 -21.23 4.43 -7.89
C THR A 208 -21.10 3.21 -6.96
N GLY A 209 -20.19 2.30 -7.28
CA GLY A 209 -19.84 1.14 -6.46
C GLY A 209 -18.38 0.76 -6.64
N ALA A 210 -17.92 -0.24 -5.90
CA ALA A 210 -16.53 -0.69 -5.98
C ALA A 210 -16.29 -1.52 -7.25
N HIS A 211 -15.20 -1.24 -7.95
CA HIS A 211 -14.69 -2.05 -9.06
C HIS A 211 -13.22 -2.38 -8.88
N TYR A 212 -12.80 -3.49 -9.48
CA TYR A 212 -11.43 -3.97 -9.41
C TYR A 212 -10.99 -4.53 -10.76
N TYR A 213 -9.81 -4.14 -11.22
CA TYR A 213 -9.18 -4.64 -12.43
C TYR A 213 -7.73 -5.07 -12.16
N PRO A 214 -7.43 -6.38 -12.25
CA PRO A 214 -6.07 -6.88 -12.07
C PRO A 214 -5.30 -6.97 -13.40
N SER A 215 -3.98 -6.75 -13.34
CA SER A 215 -3.01 -7.19 -14.34
C SER A 215 -1.88 -7.97 -13.67
N ASN A 216 -1.71 -9.23 -14.06
CA ASN A 216 -0.65 -10.09 -13.53
C ASN A 216 0.70 -9.91 -14.25
N ALA A 217 0.83 -8.91 -15.12
CA ALA A 217 2.05 -8.65 -15.85
C ALA A 217 3.11 -8.03 -14.94
N SER A 218 4.32 -8.58 -14.99
CA SER A 218 5.49 -7.99 -14.35
C SER A 218 6.09 -6.92 -15.24
N VAL A 219 6.61 -5.86 -14.63
CA VAL A 219 7.29 -4.75 -15.32
C VAL A 219 8.62 -4.48 -14.60
N PRO A 220 9.74 -4.30 -15.31
CA PRO A 220 11.02 -3.97 -14.69
C PRO A 220 10.95 -2.60 -13.98
N ALA A 221 11.91 -2.31 -13.11
CA ALA A 221 11.90 -1.09 -12.29
C ALA A 221 11.79 0.19 -13.13
N GLU A 222 12.40 0.22 -14.31
CA GLU A 222 12.36 1.36 -15.24
C GLU A 222 10.95 1.65 -15.78
N GLY A 223 10.09 0.62 -15.82
CA GLY A 223 8.68 0.74 -16.22
C GLY A 223 7.71 0.83 -15.04
N ASN A 224 8.19 0.79 -13.79
CA ASN A 224 7.37 0.94 -12.60
C ASN A 224 6.96 2.41 -12.43
N ARG A 225 5.97 2.83 -13.22
CA ARG A 225 5.44 4.19 -13.21
C ARG A 225 3.98 4.23 -13.63
N ILE A 226 3.23 5.08 -12.93
CA ILE A 226 1.88 5.50 -13.30
C ILE A 226 1.73 7.00 -13.13
N ARG A 227 0.74 7.58 -13.79
CA ARG A 227 0.29 8.94 -13.54
C ARG A 227 -1.22 9.01 -13.55
N LEU A 228 -1.82 9.28 -12.39
CA LEU A 228 -3.24 9.54 -12.25
C LEU A 228 -3.48 11.05 -12.40
N SER A 229 -4.40 11.44 -13.27
CA SER A 229 -4.74 12.83 -13.56
C SER A 229 -6.25 13.05 -13.48
N HIS A 230 -6.68 14.29 -13.17
CA HIS A 230 -8.07 14.71 -13.25
C HIS A 230 -8.19 15.97 -14.11
N SER A 231 -8.87 15.87 -15.24
CA SER A 231 -8.99 16.96 -16.22
C SER A 231 -9.68 18.21 -15.65
N GLY A 232 -10.78 18.05 -14.92
CA GLY A 232 -11.52 19.18 -14.34
C GLY A 232 -10.81 19.97 -13.23
N THR A 233 -9.79 19.41 -12.57
CA THR A 233 -9.02 20.10 -11.51
C THR A 233 -7.61 20.46 -11.95
N GLY A 234 -7.13 19.91 -13.06
CA GLY A 234 -5.75 20.03 -13.54
C GLY A 234 -4.71 19.30 -12.69
N ARG A 235 -5.14 18.50 -11.69
CA ARG A 235 -4.25 17.86 -10.72
C ARG A 235 -3.81 16.48 -11.19
N SER A 236 -2.62 16.09 -10.76
CA SER A 236 -2.11 14.75 -10.99
C SER A 236 -1.16 14.26 -9.90
N VAL A 237 -1.05 12.94 -9.77
CA VAL A 237 0.03 12.29 -9.03
C VAL A 237 0.75 11.31 -9.94
N THR A 238 2.07 11.40 -10.00
CA THR A 238 2.92 10.36 -10.60
C THR A 238 3.46 9.49 -9.48
N ALA A 239 3.18 8.18 -9.52
CA ALA A 239 3.75 7.20 -8.61
C ALA A 239 4.75 6.31 -9.36
N SER A 240 5.88 6.01 -8.73
CA SER A 240 6.95 5.17 -9.28
C SER A 240 7.69 4.42 -8.19
N GLY A 241 8.54 3.46 -8.56
CA GLY A 241 9.39 2.75 -7.60
C GLY A 241 10.68 2.22 -8.19
N ASP A 242 11.68 1.98 -7.33
CA ASP A 242 13.01 1.46 -7.69
C ASP A 242 13.08 -0.07 -7.82
N PHE A 243 11.92 -0.72 -7.86
CA PHE A 243 11.77 -2.17 -7.84
C PHE A 243 10.96 -2.65 -9.05
N ALA A 244 11.21 -3.89 -9.49
CA ALA A 244 10.37 -4.55 -10.49
C ALA A 244 8.97 -4.77 -9.93
N ALA A 245 7.96 -4.24 -10.62
CA ALA A 245 6.58 -4.43 -10.26
C ALA A 245 6.15 -5.84 -10.63
N ALA A 246 5.75 -6.65 -9.64
CA ALA A 246 5.35 -8.03 -9.84
C ALA A 246 3.97 -8.16 -10.51
N ARG A 247 3.10 -7.19 -10.26
CA ARG A 247 1.76 -7.04 -10.85
C ARG A 247 1.21 -5.65 -10.56
N PHE A 248 0.13 -5.31 -11.25
CA PHE A 248 -0.62 -4.07 -11.06
C PHE A 248 -2.09 -4.38 -10.84
N SER A 249 -2.78 -3.54 -10.07
CA SER A 249 -4.23 -3.56 -9.98
C SER A 249 -4.78 -2.13 -9.97
N LEU A 250 -6.00 -1.97 -10.44
CA LEU A 250 -6.77 -0.74 -10.28
C LEU A 250 -8.05 -1.06 -9.49
N TYR A 251 -8.11 -0.59 -8.26
CA TYR A 251 -9.35 -0.52 -7.50
C TYR A 251 -9.94 0.89 -7.64
N VAL A 252 -11.26 0.99 -7.75
CA VAL A 252 -11.98 2.26 -7.67
C VAL A 252 -13.23 2.08 -6.84
N ASP A 253 -13.64 3.14 -6.15
CA ASP A 253 -14.96 3.24 -5.52
C ASP A 253 -15.45 4.71 -5.61
N PRO A 254 -16.64 5.04 -5.07
CA PRO A 254 -17.12 6.42 -5.10
C PRO A 254 -16.23 7.44 -4.39
N ALA A 255 -15.32 7.00 -3.52
CA ALA A 255 -14.45 7.84 -2.72
C ALA A 255 -13.08 8.08 -3.38
N ALA A 256 -12.49 7.09 -4.06
CA ALA A 256 -11.12 7.20 -4.58
C ALA A 256 -10.81 6.35 -5.81
N VAL A 257 -9.73 6.73 -6.50
CA VAL A 257 -9.04 5.91 -7.51
C VAL A 257 -7.78 5.34 -6.88
N CYS A 258 -7.69 4.01 -6.80
CA CYS A 258 -6.63 3.27 -6.13
C CYS A 258 -5.83 2.41 -7.11
N PRO A 259 -4.87 3.00 -7.84
CA PRO A 259 -3.90 2.20 -8.56
C PRO A 259 -2.92 1.55 -7.57
N GLU A 260 -2.59 0.29 -7.77
CA GLU A 260 -1.85 -0.53 -6.82
C GLU A 260 -0.70 -1.24 -7.56
N ILE A 261 0.54 -0.96 -7.15
CA ILE A 261 1.73 -1.58 -7.74
C ILE A 261 2.37 -2.50 -6.71
N PHE A 262 2.51 -3.77 -7.05
CA PHE A 262 2.93 -4.80 -6.10
C PHE A 262 4.42 -5.10 -6.26
N VAL A 263 5.15 -5.17 -5.15
CA VAL A 263 6.51 -5.72 -5.07
C VAL A 263 6.46 -7.12 -4.47
N ARG A 264 7.36 -8.00 -4.89
CA ARG A 264 7.56 -9.32 -4.28
C ARG A 264 8.97 -9.45 -3.75
N ALA A 265 9.10 -10.07 -2.57
CA ALA A 265 10.37 -10.42 -1.97
C ALA A 265 10.35 -11.89 -1.51
N THR A 266 11.46 -12.60 -1.71
CA THR A 266 11.70 -13.93 -1.13
C THR A 266 12.96 -13.83 -0.29
N LEU A 267 12.82 -13.99 1.02
CA LEU A 267 13.87 -13.76 2.00
C LEU A 267 14.25 -15.07 2.69
N GLU A 268 15.44 -15.57 2.37
CA GLU A 268 16.09 -16.62 3.16
C GLU A 268 16.33 -16.16 4.62
N PRO A 269 16.48 -17.08 5.59
CA PRO A 269 16.84 -16.72 6.96
C PRO A 269 18.05 -15.78 7.02
N GLY A 270 17.89 -14.62 7.66
CA GLY A 270 18.91 -13.59 7.77
C GLY A 270 18.98 -12.60 6.59
N ALA A 271 18.30 -12.87 5.47
CA ALA A 271 18.27 -11.98 4.31
C ALA A 271 17.35 -10.77 4.52
N SER A 272 17.60 -9.70 3.76
CA SER A 272 16.79 -8.48 3.75
C SER A 272 16.63 -7.92 2.35
N GLU A 273 15.46 -7.34 2.08
CA GLU A 273 15.15 -6.61 0.83
C GLU A 273 14.80 -5.16 1.17
N LYS A 274 15.19 -4.24 0.28
CA LYS A 274 14.85 -2.82 0.38
C LYS A 274 14.20 -2.37 -0.94
N TRP A 275 13.15 -1.56 -0.84
CA TRP A 275 12.52 -0.93 -2.00
C TRP A 275 11.96 0.45 -1.61
N THR A 276 11.78 1.31 -2.61
CA THR A 276 11.35 2.69 -2.45
C THR A 276 10.20 3.00 -3.41
N ARG A 277 9.19 3.72 -2.92
CA ARG A 277 8.12 4.31 -3.72
C ARG A 277 8.27 5.83 -3.70
N ARG A 278 8.08 6.47 -4.85
CA ARG A 278 8.12 7.93 -4.98
C ARG A 278 6.81 8.42 -5.58
N TYR A 279 6.23 9.44 -4.96
CA TYR A 279 4.99 10.11 -5.35
C TYR A 279 5.28 11.59 -5.61
N GLN A 280 4.93 12.05 -6.80
CA GLN A 280 5.08 13.43 -7.26
C GLN A 280 3.70 14.05 -7.45
N PHE A 281 3.39 15.11 -6.71
CA PHE A 281 2.10 15.79 -6.81
C PHE A 281 2.22 17.06 -7.67
N GLN A 282 1.17 17.34 -8.46
CA GLN A 282 1.05 18.52 -9.32
C GLN A 282 -0.40 19.02 -9.33
#